data_AF-A0A1E5QVY2-F1
#
_entry.id   AF-A0A1E5QVY2-F1
#
_cell.length_a   1.000
_cell.length_b   1.000
_cell.length_c   1.000
_cell.angle_alpha   90.00
_cell.angle_beta   90.00
_cell.angle_gamma   90.00
#
_symmetry.space_group_name_H-M   'P 1'
#
loop_
_entity.id
_entity.type
_entity.pdbx_description
1 polymer ?
#
loop_
_entity_poly.entity_id
_entity_poly.type
_entity_poly.pdbx_seq_one_letter_code
_entity_poly.pdbx_strand_id
1 'polypeptide(L)'
;MTKTLTIDNGEIFALCSLFLLALIFSFIFDYLHFPVAWFLVPLLVAIIFSIVKGKIESFPHSVGVVGQGMIAVVTASHFSLDSLINAQNYLFPLLGAIFITGIFSLLNGFLLCKIAKIDPCSSFLGSIPGAGSSLVAMSEEMGADAIAVTVLQYVRILLVSLIVPNIVAFYFSTPILATPIVESCNPELCFTPTNNLLITADLPTSLLTAILKTLLIIGTVTIAIQVGKLIKLPSNLFLAPFFSCLLLFWFIPTTIPPTIFSIGLFFLGLSTGVKFDLKIINKLLKAVLVETVLVILLIIICFLIGYEFHQITGLDLMSCLLGTTPGGLNTMTATALELGGDSGMVLTMQMIRMFFILTLSPFFAGTILQMDYPHHEGN
;
A
#
# COMPACT_ATOMS: atom_id res chain seq x y z
N MET A 1 19.00 -9.65 17.81
CA MET A 1 18.72 -11.01 18.31
C MET A 1 17.76 -11.69 17.34
N THR A 2 18.29 -12.50 16.41
CA THR A 2 17.51 -13.35 15.51
C THR A 2 17.01 -14.54 16.32
N LYS A 3 15.76 -14.51 16.78
CA LYS A 3 15.07 -15.70 17.28
C LYS A 3 15.01 -16.70 16.12
N THR A 4 15.76 -17.78 16.19
CA THR A 4 15.56 -18.96 15.34
C THR A 4 14.20 -19.53 15.69
N LEU A 5 13.17 -19.11 14.94
CA LEU A 5 11.86 -19.76 14.90
C LEU A 5 12.09 -21.21 14.50
N THR A 6 12.02 -22.12 15.47
CA THR A 6 11.91 -23.55 15.20
C THR A 6 10.53 -23.77 14.61
N ILE A 7 10.43 -23.65 13.29
CA ILE A 7 9.18 -23.85 12.56
C ILE A 7 8.81 -25.33 12.73
N ASP A 8 7.71 -25.60 13.41
CA ASP A 8 7.18 -26.95 13.54
C ASP A 8 6.72 -27.45 12.16
N ASN A 9 6.82 -28.76 11.91
CA ASN A 9 6.38 -29.39 10.66
C ASN A 9 4.88 -29.09 10.40
N GLY A 10 4.08 -28.94 11.46
CA GLY A 10 2.67 -28.53 11.38
C GLY A 10 2.48 -27.10 10.86
N GLU A 11 3.35 -26.16 11.23
CA GLU A 11 3.29 -24.77 10.75
C GLU A 11 3.74 -24.66 9.30
N ILE A 12 4.75 -25.43 8.88
CA ILE A 12 5.16 -25.50 7.46
C ILE A 12 4.00 -25.99 6.60
N PHE A 13 3.32 -27.05 7.03
CA PHE A 13 2.14 -27.55 6.31
C PHE A 13 1.02 -26.50 6.25
N ALA A 14 0.79 -25.77 7.34
CA ALA A 14 -0.18 -24.67 7.36
C ALA A 14 0.18 -23.56 6.36
N LEU A 15 1.44 -23.11 6.33
CA LEU A 15 1.92 -22.10 5.39
C LEU A 15 1.81 -22.56 3.92
N CYS A 16 2.23 -23.79 3.62
CA CYS A 16 2.07 -24.36 2.29
C CYS A 16 0.60 -24.45 1.88
N SER A 17 -0.28 -24.87 2.79
CA SER A 17 -1.72 -24.93 2.52
C SER A 17 -2.31 -23.54 2.26
N LEU A 18 -1.89 -22.52 3.03
CA LEU A 18 -2.32 -21.13 2.83
C LEU A 18 -1.87 -20.62 1.45
N PHE A 19 -0.60 -20.83 1.10
CA PHE A 19 -0.04 -20.38 -0.17
C PHE A 19 -0.76 -21.02 -1.36
N LEU A 20 -0.97 -22.34 -1.30
CA LEU A 20 -1.63 -23.09 -2.35
C LEU A 20 -3.09 -22.67 -2.50
N LEU A 21 -3.82 -22.53 -1.39
CA LEU A 21 -5.21 -22.06 -1.41
C LEU A 21 -5.31 -20.66 -2.02
N ALA A 22 -4.46 -19.73 -1.56
CA ALA A 22 -4.43 -18.37 -2.06
C ALA A 22 -4.13 -18.33 -3.56
N LEU A 23 -3.17 -19.13 -4.03
CA LEU A 23 -2.79 -19.18 -5.44
C LEU A 23 -3.95 -19.72 -6.30
N ILE A 24 -4.59 -20.81 -5.90
CA ILE A 24 -5.76 -21.37 -6.61
C ILE A 24 -6.88 -20.34 -6.71
N PHE A 25 -7.28 -19.73 -5.60
CA PHE A 25 -8.35 -18.74 -5.62
C PHE A 25 -7.96 -17.50 -6.43
N SER A 26 -6.69 -17.06 -6.38
CA SER A 26 -6.22 -15.90 -7.16
C SER A 26 -6.41 -16.16 -8.66
N PHE A 27 -6.00 -17.34 -9.16
CA PHE A 27 -6.23 -17.72 -10.56
C PHE A 27 -7.71 -17.79 -10.94
N ILE A 28 -8.56 -18.32 -10.05
CA ILE A 28 -10.01 -18.41 -10.30
C ILE A 28 -10.62 -17.00 -10.43
N PHE A 29 -10.27 -16.09 -9.54
CA PHE A 29 -10.83 -14.73 -9.53
C PHE A 29 -10.23 -13.85 -10.63
N ASP A 30 -8.96 -14.06 -10.99
CA ASP A 30 -8.33 -13.46 -12.16
C ASP A 30 -9.06 -13.87 -13.45
N TYR A 31 -9.42 -15.15 -13.57
CA TYR A 31 -10.24 -15.66 -14.67
C TYR A 31 -11.67 -15.07 -14.69
N LEU A 32 -12.22 -14.73 -13.52
CA LEU A 32 -13.52 -14.06 -13.40
C LEU A 32 -13.43 -12.54 -13.64
N HIS A 33 -12.26 -12.01 -14.02
CA HIS A 33 -12.01 -10.58 -14.18
C HIS A 33 -12.32 -9.77 -12.92
N PHE A 34 -12.08 -10.36 -11.74
CA PHE A 34 -12.23 -9.65 -10.47
C PHE A 34 -11.09 -8.62 -10.32
N PRO A 35 -11.39 -7.37 -9.94
CA PRO A 35 -10.39 -6.32 -9.91
C PRO A 35 -9.33 -6.59 -8.84
N VAL A 36 -8.06 -6.36 -9.19
CA VAL A 36 -6.89 -6.57 -8.31
C VAL A 36 -6.91 -7.94 -7.61
N ALA A 37 -7.33 -9.00 -8.34
CA ALA A 37 -7.50 -10.34 -7.81
C ALA A 37 -6.23 -10.85 -7.10
N TRP A 38 -5.06 -10.56 -7.69
CA TRP A 38 -3.76 -10.94 -7.17
C TRP A 38 -3.37 -10.29 -5.83
N PHE A 39 -4.09 -9.25 -5.38
CA PHE A 39 -3.91 -8.68 -4.04
C PHE A 39 -5.06 -9.06 -3.10
N LEU A 40 -6.30 -8.86 -3.55
CA LEU A 40 -7.49 -9.00 -2.69
C LEU A 40 -7.77 -10.45 -2.29
N VAL A 41 -7.59 -11.37 -3.22
CA VAL A 41 -7.85 -12.79 -2.97
C VAL A 41 -6.86 -13.38 -1.97
N PRO A 42 -5.52 -13.23 -2.11
CA PRO A 42 -4.59 -13.73 -1.11
C PRO A 42 -4.76 -13.04 0.25
N LEU A 43 -5.14 -11.76 0.27
CA LEU A 43 -5.51 -11.04 1.49
C LEU A 43 -6.70 -11.71 2.20
N LEU A 44 -7.82 -11.90 1.50
CA LEU A 44 -9.04 -12.50 2.06
C LEU A 44 -8.81 -13.95 2.48
N VAL A 45 -8.12 -14.74 1.66
CA VAL A 45 -7.76 -16.12 1.97
C VAL A 45 -6.90 -16.18 3.23
N ALA A 46 -5.89 -15.33 3.35
CA ALA A 46 -5.05 -15.27 4.55
C ALA A 46 -5.84 -14.86 5.80
N ILE A 47 -6.76 -13.92 5.70
CA ILE A 47 -7.65 -13.54 6.80
C ILE A 47 -8.53 -14.71 7.23
N ILE A 48 -9.23 -15.35 6.29
CA ILE A 48 -10.09 -16.51 6.57
C ILE A 48 -9.28 -17.66 7.17
N PHE A 49 -8.07 -17.87 6.68
CA PHE A 49 -7.19 -18.91 7.20
C PHE A 49 -6.72 -18.61 8.63
N SER A 50 -6.31 -17.36 8.92
CA SER A 50 -5.94 -16.92 10.26
C SER A 50 -7.12 -16.93 11.25
N ILE A 51 -8.33 -16.71 10.75
CA ILE A 51 -9.59 -16.89 11.49
C ILE A 51 -9.79 -18.37 11.90
N VAL A 52 -9.65 -19.30 10.95
CA VAL A 52 -9.98 -20.73 11.16
C VAL A 52 -8.90 -21.48 11.92
N LYS A 53 -7.62 -21.30 11.57
CA LYS A 53 -6.50 -22.02 12.19
C LYS A 53 -5.84 -21.28 13.35
N GLY A 54 -6.23 -20.03 13.60
CA GLY A 54 -5.55 -19.14 14.54
C GLY A 54 -4.41 -18.36 13.88
N LYS A 55 -3.89 -17.37 14.62
CA LYS A 55 -2.82 -16.49 14.15
C LYS A 55 -1.57 -17.31 13.81
N ILE A 56 -1.05 -17.11 12.60
CA ILE A 56 0.22 -17.71 12.18
C ILE A 56 1.34 -16.84 12.71
N GLU A 57 1.90 -17.18 13.87
CA GLU A 57 2.99 -16.41 14.49
C GLU A 57 4.30 -16.50 13.68
N SER A 58 4.48 -17.59 12.93
CA SER A 58 5.71 -17.90 12.18
C SER A 58 5.72 -17.41 10.72
N PHE A 59 4.77 -16.55 10.29
CA PHE A 59 4.78 -16.08 8.90
C PHE A 59 6.05 -15.25 8.61
N PRO A 60 6.86 -15.63 7.60
CA PRO A 60 8.13 -14.98 7.35
C PRO A 60 7.95 -13.52 6.92
N HIS A 61 8.47 -12.60 7.72
CA HIS A 61 8.46 -11.15 7.42
C HIS A 61 9.03 -10.84 6.03
N SER A 62 9.99 -11.66 5.56
CA SER A 62 10.60 -11.56 4.24
C SER A 62 9.58 -11.59 3.09
N VAL A 63 8.47 -12.32 3.21
CA VAL A 63 7.47 -12.41 2.11
C VAL A 63 6.84 -11.05 1.85
N GLY A 64 6.43 -10.33 2.90
CA GLY A 64 5.92 -8.96 2.76
C GLY A 64 6.96 -8.00 2.21
N VAL A 65 8.22 -8.11 2.65
CA VAL A 65 9.33 -7.27 2.16
C VAL A 65 9.58 -7.50 0.68
N VAL A 66 9.64 -8.76 0.24
CA VAL A 66 9.82 -9.11 -1.17
C VAL A 66 8.65 -8.59 -2.00
N GLY A 67 7.42 -8.79 -1.53
CA GLY A 67 6.22 -8.29 -2.22
C GLY A 67 6.24 -6.77 -2.42
N GLN A 68 6.55 -6.01 -1.36
CA GLN A 68 6.67 -4.55 -1.44
C GLN A 68 7.80 -4.09 -2.35
N GLY A 69 8.95 -4.78 -2.32
CA GLY A 69 10.07 -4.50 -3.22
C GLY A 69 9.71 -4.73 -4.69
N MET A 70 9.03 -5.83 -5.01
CA MET A 70 8.58 -6.13 -6.38
C MET A 70 7.60 -5.08 -6.90
N ILE A 71 6.62 -4.67 -6.09
CA ILE A 71 5.67 -3.62 -6.46
C ILE A 71 6.40 -2.28 -6.65
N ALA A 72 7.35 -1.94 -5.76
CA ALA A 72 8.14 -0.71 -5.85
C ALA A 72 8.98 -0.65 -7.13
N VAL A 73 9.62 -1.76 -7.50
CA VAL A 73 10.42 -1.91 -8.72
C VAL A 73 9.56 -1.66 -9.96
N VAL A 74 8.39 -2.31 -10.05
CA VAL A 74 7.47 -2.10 -11.18
C VAL A 74 6.94 -0.68 -11.22
N THR A 75 6.52 -0.15 -10.07
CA THR A 75 6.02 1.22 -9.96
C THR A 75 7.08 2.23 -10.42
N ALA A 76 8.36 2.01 -10.06
CA ALA A 76 9.46 2.86 -10.50
C ALA A 76 9.68 2.84 -12.02
N SER A 77 9.43 1.71 -12.70
CA SER A 77 9.54 1.65 -14.17
C SER A 77 8.42 2.39 -14.90
N HIS A 78 7.29 2.64 -14.24
CA HIS A 78 6.16 3.40 -14.78
C HIS A 78 6.13 4.86 -14.33
N PHE A 79 7.05 5.26 -13.46
CA PHE A 79 7.12 6.63 -12.95
C PHE A 79 7.83 7.55 -13.95
N SER A 80 7.17 8.62 -14.36
CA SER A 80 7.76 9.66 -15.21
C SER A 80 8.16 10.89 -14.38
N LEU A 81 9.26 11.57 -14.74
CA LEU A 81 9.58 12.87 -14.13
C LEU A 81 8.56 13.94 -14.51
N ASP A 82 7.87 13.78 -15.64
CA ASP A 82 6.81 14.70 -16.05
C ASP A 82 5.66 14.73 -15.03
N SER A 83 5.31 13.59 -14.41
CA SER A 83 4.33 13.53 -13.32
C SER A 83 4.76 14.38 -12.11
N LEU A 84 6.07 14.43 -11.80
CA LEU A 84 6.63 15.23 -10.71
C LEU A 84 6.73 16.72 -11.06
N ILE A 85 7.13 17.05 -12.30
CA ILE A 85 7.19 18.43 -12.79
C ILE A 85 5.77 19.01 -12.86
N ASN A 86 4.80 18.23 -13.31
CA ASN A 86 3.39 18.65 -13.34
C ASN A 86 2.80 18.81 -11.94
N ALA A 87 3.37 18.15 -10.91
CA ALA A 87 2.92 18.29 -9.53
C ALA A 87 3.01 19.71 -8.98
N GLN A 88 3.90 20.55 -9.51
CA GLN A 88 3.97 21.95 -9.13
C GLN A 88 2.69 22.72 -9.53
N ASN A 89 2.02 22.32 -10.62
CA ASN A 89 0.83 22.99 -11.13
C ASN A 89 -0.41 22.72 -10.27
N TYR A 90 -0.47 21.57 -9.62
CA TYR A 90 -1.58 21.16 -8.75
C TYR A 90 -1.18 21.11 -7.26
N LEU A 91 -0.05 21.71 -6.89
CA LEU A 91 0.46 21.70 -5.52
C LEU A 91 -0.53 22.32 -4.52
N PHE A 92 -1.12 23.48 -4.86
CA PHE A 92 -2.07 24.15 -3.97
C PHE A 92 -3.37 23.37 -3.77
N PRO A 93 -4.05 22.90 -4.84
CA PRO A 93 -5.17 21.96 -4.69
C PRO A 93 -4.80 20.72 -3.88
N LEU A 94 -3.59 20.19 -4.05
CA LEU A 94 -3.14 18.97 -3.37
C LEU A 94 -2.96 19.20 -1.88
N LEU A 95 -2.31 20.31 -1.50
CA LEU A 95 -2.18 20.71 -0.10
C LEU A 95 -3.55 20.96 0.54
N GLY A 96 -4.48 21.57 -0.19
CA GLY A 96 -5.87 21.72 0.25
C GLY A 96 -6.54 20.36 0.52
N ALA A 97 -6.44 19.42 -0.42
CA ALA A 97 -6.97 18.06 -0.26
C ALA A 97 -6.33 17.32 0.94
N ILE A 98 -5.01 17.42 1.11
CA ILE A 98 -4.28 16.83 2.24
C ILE A 98 -4.75 17.44 3.57
N PHE A 99 -4.92 18.76 3.62
CA PHE A 99 -5.35 19.44 4.83
C PHE A 99 -6.78 19.05 5.22
N ILE A 100 -7.70 19.05 4.26
CA ILE A 100 -9.10 18.66 4.47
C ILE A 100 -9.19 17.19 4.90
N THR A 101 -8.54 16.27 4.17
CA THR A 101 -8.51 14.85 4.54
C THR A 101 -7.85 14.61 5.89
N GLY A 102 -6.81 15.38 6.24
CA GLY A 102 -6.17 15.36 7.56
C GLY A 102 -7.14 15.74 8.68
N ILE A 103 -7.91 16.82 8.50
CA ILE A 103 -8.95 17.24 9.46
C ILE A 103 -10.00 16.14 9.64
N PHE A 104 -10.49 15.54 8.55
CA PHE A 104 -11.44 14.43 8.65
C PHE A 104 -10.85 13.19 9.31
N SER A 105 -9.55 12.92 9.14
CA SER A 105 -8.86 11.84 9.83
C SER A 105 -8.71 12.10 11.34
N LEU A 106 -8.50 13.36 11.74
CA LEU A 106 -8.51 13.74 13.17
C LEU A 106 -9.92 13.67 13.75
N LEU A 107 -10.92 14.14 13.00
CA LEU A 107 -12.32 14.01 13.38
C LEU A 107 -12.72 12.54 13.54
N ASN A 108 -12.22 11.65 12.67
CA ASN A 108 -12.38 10.21 12.80
C ASN A 108 -11.87 9.72 14.16
N GLY A 109 -10.63 10.07 14.52
CA GLY A 109 -10.05 9.70 15.82
C GLY A 109 -10.82 10.24 17.02
N PHE A 110 -11.35 11.46 16.93
CA PHE A 110 -12.20 12.04 17.98
C PHE A 110 -13.53 11.30 18.12
N LEU A 111 -14.22 11.04 17.01
CA LEU A 111 -15.50 10.32 16.98
C LEU A 111 -15.33 8.89 17.47
N LEU A 112 -14.26 8.22 17.06
CA LEU A 112 -13.94 6.87 17.48
C LEU A 112 -13.72 6.80 19.00
N CYS A 113 -12.98 7.76 19.59
CA CYS A 113 -12.77 7.82 21.04
C CYS A 113 -14.11 7.98 21.78
N LYS A 114 -14.95 8.92 21.34
CA LYS A 114 -16.25 9.20 21.97
C LYS A 114 -17.25 8.04 21.85
N ILE A 115 -17.33 7.39 20.69
CA ILE A 115 -18.34 6.35 20.41
C ILE A 115 -17.87 4.98 20.91
N ALA A 116 -16.62 4.60 20.63
CA ALA A 116 -16.06 3.31 21.00
C ALA A 116 -15.62 3.25 22.48
N LYS A 117 -15.39 4.39 23.13
CA LYS A 117 -14.88 4.52 24.51
C LYS A 117 -13.48 3.89 24.68
N ILE A 118 -12.60 4.13 23.72
CA ILE A 118 -11.18 3.76 23.78
C ILE A 118 -10.39 4.99 24.22
N ASP A 119 -9.19 4.77 24.75
CA ASP A 119 -8.28 5.85 25.11
C ASP A 119 -8.05 6.82 23.93
N PRO A 120 -8.03 8.14 24.18
CA PRO A 120 -7.87 9.15 23.15
C PRO A 120 -6.61 8.92 22.32
N CYS A 121 -5.48 8.65 22.98
CA CYS A 121 -4.20 8.42 22.33
C CYS A 121 -4.27 7.29 21.30
N SER A 122 -4.80 6.11 21.64
CA SER A 122 -4.93 4.99 20.70
C SER A 122 -5.93 5.27 19.59
N SER A 123 -7.01 5.99 19.90
CA SER A 123 -8.02 6.34 18.90
C SER A 123 -7.47 7.28 17.83
N PHE A 124 -6.74 8.33 18.24
CA PHE A 124 -6.11 9.26 17.32
C PHE A 124 -4.95 8.60 16.56
N LEU A 125 -4.02 7.90 17.24
CA LEU A 125 -2.91 7.20 16.60
C LEU A 125 -3.39 6.07 15.66
N GLY A 126 -4.49 5.41 15.99
CA GLY A 126 -5.15 4.43 15.14
C GLY A 126 -5.80 5.04 13.89
N SER A 127 -6.27 6.29 14.01
CA SER A 127 -6.95 7.03 12.94
C SER A 127 -6.02 7.85 12.05
N ILE A 128 -4.77 8.08 12.43
CA ILE A 128 -3.80 8.80 11.60
C ILE A 128 -3.41 7.93 10.38
N PRO A 129 -3.47 8.46 9.14
CA PRO A 129 -3.02 7.71 7.98
C PRO A 129 -1.49 7.70 7.95
N GLY A 130 -0.84 6.54 7.94
CA GLY A 130 0.62 6.51 7.82
C GLY A 130 1.32 5.25 8.32
N ALA A 131 2.64 5.36 8.49
CA ALA A 131 3.56 4.29 8.85
C ALA A 131 3.21 3.65 10.20
N GLY A 132 2.42 2.57 10.17
CA GLY A 132 1.88 1.94 11.37
C GLY A 132 2.92 1.56 12.41
N SER A 133 4.12 1.12 12.01
CA SER A 133 5.20 0.81 12.96
C SER A 133 5.65 2.01 13.80
N SER A 134 5.66 3.23 13.23
CA SER A 134 6.04 4.45 13.95
C SER A 134 4.95 4.90 14.90
N LEU A 135 3.68 4.78 14.49
CA LEU A 135 2.52 5.12 15.32
C LEU A 135 2.33 4.13 16.47
N VAL A 136 2.64 2.85 16.25
CA VAL A 136 2.65 1.82 17.30
C VAL A 136 3.78 2.09 18.30
N ALA A 137 5.00 2.36 17.84
CA ALA A 137 6.09 2.74 18.76
C ALA A 137 5.74 4.00 19.57
N MET A 138 5.14 5.00 18.92
CA MET A 138 4.66 6.21 19.57
C MET A 138 3.58 5.92 20.62
N SER A 139 2.66 4.99 20.32
CA SER A 139 1.64 4.59 21.28
C SER A 139 2.23 3.91 22.51
N GLU A 140 3.29 3.11 22.35
CA GLU A 140 4.02 2.50 23.47
C GLU A 140 4.74 3.55 24.32
N GLU A 141 5.39 4.54 23.69
CA GLU A 141 6.03 5.66 24.38
C GLU A 141 5.03 6.52 25.17
N MET A 142 3.81 6.68 24.65
CA MET A 142 2.72 7.44 25.27
C MET A 142 1.91 6.62 26.30
N GLY A 143 2.22 5.33 26.49
CA GLY A 143 1.48 4.45 27.40
C GLY A 143 0.07 4.06 26.92
N ALA A 144 -0.21 4.23 25.63
CA ALA A 144 -1.48 3.90 24.99
C ALA A 144 -1.56 2.41 24.59
N ASP A 145 -2.76 1.91 24.23
CA ASP A 145 -2.95 0.54 23.78
C ASP A 145 -2.45 0.34 22.34
N ALA A 146 -1.18 -0.05 22.24
CA ALA A 146 -0.50 -0.39 20.99
C ALA A 146 -1.23 -1.47 20.16
N ILE A 147 -1.95 -2.38 20.82
CA ILE A 147 -2.71 -3.43 20.15
C ILE A 147 -3.94 -2.80 19.48
N ALA A 148 -4.66 -1.91 20.18
CA ALA A 148 -5.79 -1.20 19.62
C ALA A 148 -5.38 -0.34 18.42
N VAL A 149 -4.28 0.43 18.52
CA VAL A 149 -3.72 1.22 17.41
C VAL A 149 -3.46 0.34 16.18
N THR A 150 -2.78 -0.79 16.39
CA THR A 150 -2.45 -1.72 15.31
C THR A 150 -3.69 -2.28 14.63
N VAL A 151 -4.70 -2.69 15.41
CA VAL A 151 -5.94 -3.28 14.89
C VAL A 151 -6.74 -2.25 14.08
N LEU A 152 -6.90 -1.04 14.61
CA LEU A 152 -7.62 0.05 13.92
C LEU A 152 -6.95 0.40 12.59
N GLN A 153 -5.62 0.51 12.57
CA GLN A 153 -4.87 0.77 11.33
C GLN A 153 -5.01 -0.35 10.31
N TYR A 154 -4.94 -1.61 10.74
CA TYR A 154 -5.08 -2.76 9.84
C TYR A 154 -6.50 -2.89 9.30
N VAL A 155 -7.53 -2.70 10.13
CA VAL A 155 -8.93 -2.67 9.70
C VAL A 155 -9.13 -1.59 8.65
N ARG A 156 -8.64 -0.36 8.89
CA ARG A 156 -8.71 0.72 7.90
C ARG A 156 -8.00 0.37 6.59
N ILE A 157 -6.75 -0.12 6.65
CA ILE A 157 -5.99 -0.49 5.45
C ILE A 157 -6.73 -1.57 4.66
N LEU A 158 -7.32 -2.56 5.34
CA LEU A 158 -8.13 -3.61 4.73
C LEU A 158 -9.36 -3.02 4.06
N LEU A 159 -10.14 -2.22 4.78
CA LEU A 159 -11.40 -1.65 4.26
C LEU A 159 -11.14 -0.74 3.06
N VAL A 160 -10.17 0.15 3.15
CA VAL A 160 -9.78 1.03 2.05
C VAL A 160 -9.29 0.22 0.86
N SER A 161 -8.41 -0.76 1.08
CA SER A 161 -7.85 -1.57 0.00
C SER A 161 -8.88 -2.51 -0.63
N LEU A 162 -9.95 -2.87 0.08
CA LEU A 162 -11.04 -3.68 -0.45
C LEU A 162 -12.07 -2.82 -1.15
N ILE A 163 -12.52 -1.73 -0.54
CA ILE A 163 -13.64 -0.93 -1.05
C ILE A 163 -13.21 -0.08 -2.24
N VAL A 164 -12.08 0.64 -2.14
CA VAL A 164 -11.73 1.67 -3.14
C VAL A 164 -11.41 1.07 -4.50
N PRO A 165 -10.50 0.07 -4.64
CA PRO A 165 -10.22 -0.53 -5.93
C PRO A 165 -11.44 -1.18 -6.57
N ASN A 166 -12.33 -1.79 -5.79
CA ASN A 166 -13.56 -2.38 -6.32
C ASN A 166 -14.52 -1.31 -6.85
N ILE A 167 -14.70 -0.19 -6.14
CA ILE A 167 -15.56 0.89 -6.65
C ILE A 167 -14.94 1.51 -7.90
N VAL A 168 -13.66 1.87 -7.86
CA VAL A 168 -12.97 2.48 -9.00
C VAL A 168 -12.98 1.52 -10.19
N ALA A 169 -12.59 0.26 -10.02
CA ALA A 169 -12.68 -0.71 -11.09
C ALA A 169 -14.10 -0.85 -11.61
N PHE A 170 -15.14 -0.92 -10.77
CA PHE A 170 -16.51 -1.01 -11.25
C PHE A 170 -16.93 0.19 -12.12
N TYR A 171 -16.52 1.41 -11.76
CA TYR A 171 -16.83 2.63 -12.53
C TYR A 171 -15.97 2.81 -13.80
N PHE A 172 -14.71 2.37 -13.77
CA PHE A 172 -13.74 2.56 -14.86
C PHE A 172 -13.43 1.31 -15.67
N SER A 173 -14.04 0.15 -15.35
CA SER A 173 -13.99 -1.06 -16.16
C SER A 173 -14.79 -0.85 -17.44
N THR A 174 -14.23 -0.09 -18.37
CA THR A 174 -14.57 -0.31 -19.77
C THR A 174 -14.19 -1.75 -20.11
N PRO A 175 -15.06 -2.53 -20.77
CA PRO A 175 -14.68 -3.85 -21.27
C PRO A 175 -13.54 -3.64 -22.26
N ILE A 176 -12.30 -3.88 -21.81
CA ILE A 176 -11.13 -3.90 -22.69
C ILE A 176 -11.30 -5.16 -23.52
N LEU A 177 -11.96 -5.00 -24.67
CA LEU A 177 -11.63 -5.79 -25.85
C LEU A 177 -10.11 -5.67 -25.97
N ALA A 178 -9.42 -6.78 -25.78
CA ALA A 178 -7.97 -6.85 -25.70
C ALA A 178 -7.28 -6.09 -26.85
N THR A 179 -7.03 -4.80 -26.66
CA THR A 179 -5.99 -4.06 -27.34
C THR A 179 -4.83 -4.02 -26.35
N PRO A 180 -3.67 -4.62 -26.70
CA PRO A 180 -2.52 -4.60 -25.82
C PRO A 180 -2.18 -3.13 -25.53
N ILE A 181 -2.00 -2.84 -24.25
CA ILE A 181 -1.49 -1.58 -23.71
C ILE A 181 -0.14 -1.28 -24.37
N VAL A 182 -0.19 -0.57 -25.49
CA VAL A 182 0.93 0.04 -26.21
C VAL A 182 0.43 1.40 -26.68
N GLU A 183 0.21 2.34 -25.77
CA GLU A 183 -0.01 3.74 -26.17
C GLU A 183 0.14 4.72 -24.99
N SER A 184 1.39 4.95 -24.57
CA SER A 184 1.84 6.22 -23.96
C SER A 184 3.37 6.27 -23.89
N CYS A 185 4.01 5.97 -25.02
CA CYS A 185 5.46 5.86 -25.10
C CYS A 185 5.90 6.70 -26.30
N ASN A 186 6.68 7.73 -26.02
CA ASN A 186 7.20 8.68 -27.01
C ASN A 186 7.82 7.89 -28.18
N PRO A 187 7.43 8.11 -29.44
CA PRO A 187 7.88 7.29 -30.57
C PRO A 187 9.40 7.38 -30.85
N GLU A 188 10.10 8.33 -30.21
CA GLU A 188 11.57 8.40 -30.25
C GLU A 188 12.28 7.59 -29.14
N LEU A 189 11.55 7.09 -28.12
CA LEU A 189 12.07 6.27 -27.02
C LEU A 189 11.44 4.87 -26.91
N CYS A 190 10.38 4.59 -27.67
CA CYS A 190 9.74 3.28 -27.64
C CYS A 190 10.39 2.30 -28.61
N PHE A 191 11.23 1.42 -28.07
CA PHE A 191 11.66 0.21 -28.77
C PHE A 191 10.46 -0.71 -28.97
N THR A 192 10.05 -0.87 -30.23
CA THR A 192 9.06 -1.86 -30.66
C THR A 192 9.51 -3.27 -30.28
N PRO A 193 8.60 -4.16 -29.84
CA PRO A 193 8.92 -5.57 -29.72
C PRO A 193 9.02 -6.12 -31.15
N THR A 194 10.26 -6.26 -31.63
CA THR A 194 10.50 -6.93 -32.90
C THR A 194 10.12 -8.40 -32.72
N ASN A 195 8.92 -8.75 -33.19
CA ASN A 195 8.44 -10.12 -33.38
C ASN A 195 9.25 -10.83 -34.48
N ASN A 196 10.56 -10.90 -34.32
CA ASN A 196 11.41 -11.78 -35.10
C ASN A 196 11.79 -12.98 -34.23
N LEU A 197 10.90 -13.98 -34.29
CA LEU A 197 11.27 -15.41 -34.29
C LEU A 197 12.20 -15.71 -35.48
N LEU A 198 13.30 -14.99 -35.59
CA LEU A 198 14.43 -15.38 -36.40
C LEU A 198 15.52 -15.72 -35.40
N ILE A 199 15.72 -17.03 -35.27
CA ILE A 199 16.91 -17.65 -34.71
C ILE A 199 18.08 -17.17 -35.59
N THR A 200 18.58 -15.97 -35.33
CA THR A 200 19.86 -15.47 -35.83
C THR A 200 20.75 -15.27 -34.61
N ALA A 201 21.43 -16.36 -34.25
CA ALA A 201 22.80 -16.43 -33.77
C ALA A 201 23.36 -15.43 -32.72
N ASP A 202 22.56 -14.76 -31.89
CA ASP A 202 23.04 -13.94 -30.74
C ASP A 202 22.27 -14.24 -29.43
N LEU A 203 22.01 -15.52 -29.17
CA LEU A 203 21.29 -16.00 -27.97
C LEU A 203 22.01 -15.79 -26.61
N PRO A 204 23.36 -15.77 -26.48
CA PRO A 204 23.99 -15.68 -25.15
C PRO A 204 24.06 -14.25 -24.58
N THR A 205 24.08 -13.21 -25.42
CA THR A 205 24.27 -11.82 -24.98
C THR A 205 22.97 -11.19 -24.45
N SER A 206 21.82 -11.54 -25.03
CA SER A 206 20.49 -11.08 -24.58
C SER A 206 20.08 -11.69 -23.23
N LEU A 207 20.35 -12.98 -23.02
CA LEU A 207 20.03 -13.67 -21.76
C LEU A 207 21.00 -13.26 -20.65
N LEU A 208 22.29 -13.10 -20.95
CA LEU A 208 23.28 -12.60 -20.00
C LEU A 208 22.98 -11.16 -19.56
N THR A 209 22.59 -10.27 -20.49
CA THR A 209 22.22 -8.89 -20.15
C THR A 209 20.92 -8.82 -19.33
N ALA A 210 19.94 -9.70 -19.60
CA ALA A 210 18.73 -9.81 -18.78
C ALA A 210 19.03 -10.30 -17.36
N ILE A 211 19.88 -11.31 -17.20
CA ILE A 211 20.31 -11.82 -15.89
C ILE A 211 21.09 -10.75 -15.13
N LEU A 212 22.03 -10.06 -15.78
CA LEU A 212 22.83 -9.01 -15.15
C LEU A 212 21.96 -7.84 -14.70
N LYS A 213 21.00 -7.39 -15.52
CA LYS A 213 20.02 -6.36 -15.14
C LYS A 213 19.18 -6.79 -13.94
N THR A 214 18.70 -8.04 -13.94
CA THR A 214 17.89 -8.58 -12.83
C THR A 214 18.70 -8.67 -11.53
N LEU A 215 19.95 -9.15 -11.60
CA LEU A 215 20.85 -9.19 -10.44
C LEU A 215 21.18 -7.79 -9.92
N LEU A 216 21.35 -6.81 -10.82
CA LEU A 216 21.59 -5.41 -10.45
C LEU A 216 20.36 -4.81 -9.74
N ILE A 217 19.15 -5.10 -10.21
CA ILE A 217 17.91 -4.69 -9.55
C ILE A 217 17.80 -5.32 -8.15
N ILE A 218 18.03 -6.63 -8.01
CA ILE A 218 17.99 -7.31 -6.70
C ILE A 218 19.05 -6.73 -5.75
N GLY A 219 20.27 -6.50 -6.27
CA GLY A 219 21.36 -5.89 -5.50
C GLY A 219 21.02 -4.48 -5.02
N THR A 220 20.48 -3.63 -5.89
CA THR A 220 20.09 -2.27 -5.52
C THR A 220 18.91 -2.24 -4.55
N VAL A 221 17.90 -3.09 -4.74
CA VAL A 221 16.76 -3.22 -3.80
C VAL A 221 17.22 -3.63 -2.40
N THR A 222 18.08 -4.65 -2.31
CA THR A 222 18.56 -5.14 -1.01
C THR A 222 19.41 -4.10 -0.27
N ILE A 223 20.31 -3.42 -0.98
CA ILE A 223 21.10 -2.31 -0.43
C ILE A 223 20.18 -1.16 -0.02
N ALA A 224 19.22 -0.77 -0.87
CA ALA A 224 18.31 0.33 -0.62
C ALA A 224 17.43 0.08 0.62
N ILE A 225 16.89 -1.13 0.82
CA ILE A 225 16.14 -1.48 2.03
C ILE A 225 17.02 -1.31 3.28
N GLN A 226 18.30 -1.69 3.20
CA GLN A 226 19.21 -1.56 4.33
C GLN A 226 19.58 -0.11 4.62
N VAL A 227 19.85 0.69 3.58
CA VAL A 227 20.12 2.13 3.70
C VAL A 227 18.87 2.89 4.17
N GLY A 228 17.68 2.52 3.67
CA GLY A 228 16.41 3.13 4.03
C GLY A 228 16.05 2.94 5.51
N LYS A 229 16.51 1.84 6.13
CA LYS A 229 16.43 1.67 7.61
C LYS A 229 17.29 2.70 8.35
N LEU A 230 18.45 3.06 7.81
CA LEU A 230 19.34 4.05 8.42
C LEU A 230 18.79 5.48 8.31
N ILE A 231 18.20 5.81 7.15
CA ILE A 231 17.63 7.13 6.86
C ILE A 231 16.25 7.34 7.54
N LYS A 232 15.69 6.30 8.19
CA LYS A 232 14.35 6.29 8.79
C LYS A 232 13.27 6.74 7.80
N LEU A 233 13.38 6.29 6.55
CA LEU A 233 12.40 6.63 5.51
C LEU A 233 11.00 6.10 5.91
N PRO A 234 9.96 6.90 5.69
CA PRO A 234 8.60 6.44 5.89
C PRO A 234 8.29 5.31 4.90
N SER A 235 7.73 4.19 5.37
CA SER A 235 7.55 2.99 4.52
C SER A 235 8.85 2.55 3.80
N ASN A 236 9.96 2.45 4.53
CA ASN A 236 11.29 2.11 3.98
C ASN A 236 11.31 0.85 3.08
N LEU A 237 10.42 -0.10 3.34
CA LEU A 237 10.29 -1.34 2.56
C LEU A 237 9.78 -1.11 1.13
N PHE A 238 9.04 -0.04 0.87
CA PHE A 238 8.56 0.34 -0.47
C PHE A 238 9.33 1.54 -1.03
N LEU A 239 9.50 2.60 -0.24
CA LEU A 239 10.06 3.86 -0.70
C LEU A 239 11.54 3.77 -1.08
N ALA A 240 12.32 3.03 -0.30
CA ALA A 240 13.74 2.89 -0.56
C ALA A 240 14.01 2.12 -1.87
N PRO A 241 13.41 0.93 -2.12
CA PRO A 241 13.57 0.27 -3.41
C PRO A 241 12.99 1.08 -4.57
N PHE A 242 11.88 1.80 -4.37
CA PHE A 242 11.30 2.68 -5.39
C PHE A 242 12.30 3.74 -5.87
N PHE A 243 12.87 4.55 -4.97
CA PHE A 243 13.82 5.60 -5.37
C PHE A 243 15.11 5.04 -5.94
N SER A 244 15.60 3.91 -5.40
CA SER A 244 16.79 3.27 -5.94
C SER A 244 16.59 2.75 -7.37
N CYS A 245 15.43 2.15 -7.65
CA CYS A 245 15.09 1.69 -8.99
C CYS A 245 14.77 2.83 -9.94
N LEU A 246 14.13 3.90 -9.46
CA LEU A 246 13.89 5.11 -10.24
C LEU A 246 15.22 5.69 -10.76
N LEU A 247 16.22 5.81 -9.88
CA LEU A 247 17.56 6.27 -10.25
C LEU A 247 18.24 5.31 -11.22
N LEU A 248 18.09 3.99 -11.03
CA LEU A 248 18.66 2.98 -11.92
C LEU A 248 18.05 3.05 -13.32
N PHE A 249 16.73 3.14 -13.43
CA PHE A 249 16.02 3.19 -14.71
C PHE A 249 16.28 4.48 -15.48
N TRP A 250 16.64 5.55 -14.78
CA TRP A 250 17.14 6.78 -15.39
C TRP A 250 18.39 6.53 -16.25
N PHE A 251 19.32 5.70 -15.79
CA PHE A 251 20.55 5.38 -16.52
C PHE A 251 20.40 4.17 -17.45
N ILE A 252 19.59 3.19 -17.04
CA ILE A 252 19.41 1.93 -17.75
C ILE A 252 17.91 1.66 -17.88
N PRO A 253 17.26 2.14 -18.95
CA PRO A 253 15.85 1.84 -19.20
C PRO A 253 15.65 0.33 -19.29
N THR A 254 14.79 -0.21 -18.43
CA THR A 254 14.43 -1.63 -18.42
C THR A 254 12.93 -1.78 -18.33
N THR A 255 12.38 -2.56 -19.25
CA THR A 255 10.99 -3.01 -19.18
C THR A 255 10.87 -4.16 -18.19
N ILE A 256 9.88 -4.08 -17.32
CA ILE A 256 9.65 -5.09 -16.28
C ILE A 256 8.44 -5.94 -16.69
N PRO A 257 8.55 -7.28 -16.64
CA PRO A 257 7.42 -8.15 -16.93
C PRO A 257 6.24 -7.89 -15.98
N PRO A 258 4.99 -7.88 -16.49
CA PRO A 258 3.80 -7.67 -15.67
C PRO A 258 3.61 -8.77 -14.62
N THR A 259 4.17 -9.97 -14.84
CA THR A 259 4.11 -11.08 -13.90
C THR A 259 4.78 -10.79 -12.55
N ILE A 260 5.85 -9.97 -12.54
CA ILE A 260 6.55 -9.57 -11.30
C ILE A 260 5.62 -8.75 -10.41
N PHE A 261 4.78 -7.93 -11.02
CA PHE A 261 3.82 -7.10 -10.31
C PHE A 261 2.75 -7.94 -9.61
N SER A 262 2.12 -8.89 -10.32
CA SER A 262 1.12 -9.80 -9.77
C SER A 262 1.69 -10.67 -8.64
N ILE A 263 2.93 -11.15 -8.78
CA ILE A 263 3.61 -11.91 -7.70
C ILE A 263 3.87 -11.01 -6.48
N GLY A 264 4.26 -9.75 -6.71
CA GLY A 264 4.46 -8.77 -5.65
C GLY A 264 3.17 -8.48 -4.85
N LEU A 265 2.06 -8.26 -5.57
CA LEU A 265 0.73 -8.09 -4.99
C LEU A 265 0.29 -9.32 -4.19
N PHE A 266 0.59 -10.52 -4.71
CA PHE A 266 0.26 -11.78 -4.05
C PHE A 266 0.94 -11.92 -2.70
N PHE A 267 2.26 -11.67 -2.65
CA PHE A 267 3.02 -11.72 -1.39
C PHE A 267 2.62 -10.61 -0.42
N LEU A 268 2.31 -9.40 -0.92
CA LEU A 268 1.82 -8.32 -0.09
C LEU A 268 0.46 -8.65 0.52
N GLY A 269 -0.46 -9.21 -0.26
CA GLY A 269 -1.79 -9.64 0.18
C GLY A 269 -1.69 -10.70 1.28
N LEU A 270 -0.91 -11.76 1.05
CA LEU A 270 -0.64 -12.80 2.05
C LEU A 270 -0.08 -12.22 3.34
N SER A 271 0.99 -11.41 3.25
CA SER A 271 1.65 -10.83 4.42
C SER A 271 0.78 -9.84 5.19
N THR A 272 -0.20 -9.22 4.53
CA THR A 272 -1.14 -8.30 5.18
C THR A 272 -2.27 -9.08 5.84
N GLY A 273 -2.78 -10.14 5.20
CA GLY A 273 -3.92 -10.90 5.71
C GLY A 273 -3.61 -11.76 6.93
N VAL A 274 -2.39 -12.29 7.06
CA VAL A 274 -1.97 -13.07 8.24
C VAL A 274 -1.85 -12.25 9.53
N LYS A 275 -1.92 -10.92 9.43
CA LYS A 275 -1.83 -10.01 10.59
C LYS A 275 -3.12 -9.94 11.40
N PHE A 276 -4.24 -10.44 10.85
CA PHE A 276 -5.54 -10.38 11.50
C PHE A 276 -5.71 -11.52 12.50
N ASP A 277 -6.10 -11.17 13.73
CA ASP A 277 -6.38 -12.12 14.81
C ASP A 277 -7.79 -11.86 15.36
N LEU A 278 -8.68 -12.85 15.22
CA LEU A 278 -10.05 -12.71 15.69
C LEU A 278 -10.19 -12.51 17.19
N LYS A 279 -9.29 -13.08 18.00
CA LYS A 279 -9.40 -12.94 19.45
C LYS A 279 -9.23 -11.47 19.84
N ILE A 280 -8.28 -10.80 19.18
CA ILE A 280 -8.01 -9.39 19.37
C ILE A 280 -9.14 -8.54 18.78
N ILE A 281 -9.61 -8.86 17.57
CA ILE A 281 -10.74 -8.15 16.94
C ILE A 281 -12.01 -8.27 17.77
N ASN A 282 -12.34 -9.45 18.29
CA ASN A 282 -13.53 -9.65 19.13
C ASN A 282 -13.44 -8.87 20.45
N LYS A 283 -12.23 -8.77 21.04
CA LYS A 283 -12.01 -7.94 22.22
C LYS A 283 -12.26 -6.45 21.92
N LEU A 284 -11.97 -6.02 20.69
CA LEU A 284 -12.14 -4.65 20.22
C LEU A 284 -13.32 -4.49 19.25
N LEU A 285 -14.31 -5.39 19.29
CA LEU A 285 -15.33 -5.48 18.23
C LEU A 285 -16.11 -4.19 18.05
N LYS A 286 -16.46 -3.54 19.16
CA LYS A 286 -17.16 -2.25 19.14
C LYS A 286 -16.32 -1.17 18.45
N ALA A 287 -15.02 -1.13 18.75
CA ALA A 287 -14.09 -0.20 18.11
C ALA A 287 -13.97 -0.45 16.62
N VAL A 288 -13.79 -1.71 16.23
CA VAL A 288 -13.68 -2.14 14.83
C VAL A 288 -14.94 -1.81 14.04
N LEU A 289 -16.12 -2.03 14.61
CA LEU A 289 -17.39 -1.72 13.94
C LEU A 289 -17.57 -0.21 13.76
N VAL A 290 -17.28 0.59 14.79
CA VAL A 290 -17.33 2.05 14.70
C VAL A 290 -16.33 2.56 13.67
N GLU A 291 -15.07 2.08 13.71
CA GLU A 291 -14.04 2.42 12.73
C GLU A 291 -14.46 2.02 11.32
N THR A 292 -15.14 0.89 11.14
CA THR A 292 -15.64 0.47 9.83
C THR A 292 -16.60 1.50 9.25
N VAL A 293 -17.56 1.98 10.04
CA VAL A 293 -18.52 3.01 9.61
C VAL A 293 -17.81 4.31 9.29
N LEU A 294 -16.86 4.72 10.14
CA LEU A 294 -16.16 5.99 9.95
C LEU A 294 -15.18 5.95 8.77
N VAL A 295 -14.53 4.81 8.49
CA VAL A 295 -13.69 4.61 7.30
C VAL A 295 -14.54 4.66 6.03
N ILE A 296 -15.74 4.07 6.02
CA ILE A 296 -16.66 4.19 4.88
C ILE A 296 -17.03 5.66 4.64
N LEU A 297 -17.38 6.39 5.70
CA LEU A 297 -17.66 7.82 5.60
C LEU A 297 -16.45 8.60 5.07
N LEU A 298 -15.24 8.27 5.55
CA LEU A 298 -14.00 8.89 5.11
C LEU A 298 -13.73 8.60 3.62
N ILE A 299 -13.96 7.37 3.14
CA ILE A 299 -13.82 7.02 1.73
C ILE A 299 -14.75 7.88 0.86
N ILE A 300 -16.02 8.05 1.28
CA ILE A 300 -16.99 8.90 0.55
C ILE A 300 -16.49 10.34 0.46
N ILE A 301 -16.00 10.90 1.58
CA ILE A 301 -15.45 12.25 1.61
C ILE A 301 -14.22 12.36 0.73
N CYS A 302 -13.32 11.37 0.73
CA CYS A 302 -12.14 11.36 -0.12
C CYS A 302 -12.49 11.25 -1.59
N PHE A 303 -13.54 10.51 -1.97
CA PHE A 303 -14.03 10.50 -3.35
C PHE A 303 -14.62 11.84 -3.78
N LEU A 304 -15.35 12.51 -2.90
CA LEU A 304 -15.82 13.87 -3.17
C LEU A 304 -14.65 14.83 -3.38
N ILE A 305 -13.65 14.80 -2.49
CA ILE A 305 -12.44 15.62 -2.62
C ILE A 305 -11.66 15.28 -3.89
N GLY A 306 -11.54 13.99 -4.25
CA GLY A 306 -10.91 13.53 -5.48
C GLY A 306 -11.64 14.00 -6.74
N TYR A 307 -12.97 14.00 -6.71
CA TYR A 307 -13.79 14.54 -7.80
C TYR A 307 -13.64 16.06 -7.95
N GLU A 308 -13.69 16.81 -6.85
CA GLU A 308 -13.44 18.25 -6.87
C GLU A 308 -12.01 18.57 -7.34
N PHE A 309 -11.03 17.77 -6.91
CA PHE A 309 -9.64 17.89 -7.34
C PHE A 309 -9.50 17.65 -8.85
N HIS A 310 -10.21 16.67 -9.41
CA HIS A 310 -10.30 16.44 -10.85
C HIS A 310 -10.85 17.68 -11.58
N GLN A 311 -11.94 18.26 -11.09
CA GLN A 311 -12.56 19.44 -11.71
C GLN A 311 -11.65 20.68 -11.69
N ILE A 312 -10.86 20.85 -10.63
CA ILE A 312 -9.94 21.99 -10.49
C ILE A 312 -8.69 21.81 -11.36
N THR A 313 -8.15 20.59 -11.43
CA THR A 313 -6.85 20.32 -12.06
C THR A 313 -6.94 19.85 -13.50
N GLY A 314 -8.08 19.31 -13.92
CA GLY A 314 -8.27 18.70 -15.24
C GLY A 314 -7.55 17.36 -15.45
N LEU A 315 -7.01 16.76 -14.38
CA LEU A 315 -6.28 15.47 -14.42
C LEU A 315 -7.24 14.29 -14.58
N ASP A 316 -6.78 13.05 -14.69
CA ASP A 316 -7.68 11.91 -14.83
C ASP A 316 -8.42 11.58 -13.51
N LEU A 317 -9.75 11.41 -13.59
CA LEU A 317 -10.59 11.19 -12.41
C LEU A 317 -10.14 9.97 -11.60
N MET A 318 -9.72 8.89 -12.28
CA MET A 318 -9.27 7.68 -11.62
C MET A 318 -8.03 7.90 -10.73
N SER A 319 -6.99 8.56 -11.24
CA SER A 319 -5.81 8.88 -10.43
C SER A 319 -6.11 9.90 -9.35
N CYS A 320 -7.02 10.85 -9.59
CA CYS A 320 -7.46 11.78 -8.53
C CYS A 320 -8.16 11.03 -7.38
N LEU A 321 -9.07 10.10 -7.67
CA LEU A 321 -9.78 9.32 -6.66
C LEU A 321 -8.83 8.39 -5.89
N LEU A 322 -7.94 7.68 -6.59
CA LEU A 322 -6.96 6.79 -5.97
C LEU A 322 -5.88 7.56 -5.18
N GLY A 323 -5.42 8.70 -5.69
CA GLY A 323 -4.39 9.54 -5.07
C GLY A 323 -4.87 10.28 -3.82
N THR A 324 -6.14 10.69 -3.77
CA THR A 324 -6.73 11.35 -2.60
C THR A 324 -7.17 10.38 -1.49
N THR A 325 -7.33 9.09 -1.81
CA THR A 325 -7.79 8.06 -0.87
C THR A 325 -6.76 7.79 0.25
N PRO A 326 -7.17 7.79 1.53
CA PRO A 326 -6.27 7.72 2.67
C PRO A 326 -5.86 6.28 2.97
N GLY A 327 -4.58 5.98 2.75
CA GLY A 327 -3.99 4.67 2.99
C GLY A 327 -3.80 3.83 1.73
N GLY A 328 -3.22 2.65 1.90
CA GLY A 328 -3.05 1.69 0.81
C GLY A 328 -2.08 2.14 -0.28
N LEU A 329 -0.94 2.76 0.05
CA LEU A 329 0.04 3.21 -0.94
C LEU A 329 0.30 2.20 -2.06
N ASN A 330 0.63 0.98 -1.66
CA ASN A 330 0.94 -0.09 -2.59
C ASN A 330 -0.30 -0.52 -3.38
N THR A 331 -1.49 -0.51 -2.76
CA THR A 331 -2.73 -1.00 -3.37
C THR A 331 -3.35 0.02 -4.31
N MET A 332 -3.39 1.30 -3.94
CA MET A 332 -3.88 2.39 -4.79
C MET A 332 -2.98 2.61 -6.00
N THR A 333 -1.65 2.61 -5.80
CA THR A 333 -0.70 2.74 -6.91
C THR A 333 -0.78 1.53 -7.83
N ALA A 334 -0.97 0.33 -7.25
CA ALA A 334 -1.16 -0.87 -8.03
C ALA A 334 -2.46 -0.85 -8.84
N THR A 335 -3.56 -0.43 -8.21
CA THR A 335 -4.87 -0.29 -8.85
C THR A 335 -4.81 0.71 -10.00
N ALA A 336 -4.11 1.84 -9.80
CA ALA A 336 -3.91 2.83 -10.86
C ALA A 336 -3.17 2.20 -12.05
N LEU A 337 -2.13 1.41 -11.79
CA LEU A 337 -1.37 0.74 -12.85
C LEU A 337 -2.22 -0.29 -13.60
N GLU A 338 -3.02 -1.10 -12.90
CA GLU A 338 -3.88 -2.12 -13.52
C GLU A 338 -5.03 -1.54 -14.34
N LEU A 339 -5.64 -0.46 -13.86
CA LEU A 339 -6.76 0.19 -14.54
C LEU A 339 -6.32 1.21 -15.62
N GLY A 340 -5.01 1.41 -15.81
CA GLY A 340 -4.45 2.27 -16.86
C GLY A 340 -4.39 3.77 -16.51
N GLY A 341 -4.32 4.11 -15.23
CA GLY A 341 -4.18 5.48 -14.73
C GLY A 341 -2.72 5.88 -14.52
N ASP A 342 -2.49 7.15 -14.20
CA ASP A 342 -1.17 7.67 -13.87
C ASP A 342 -0.75 7.23 -12.45
N SER A 343 -0.16 6.03 -12.37
CA SER A 343 0.44 5.50 -11.15
C SER A 343 1.50 6.43 -10.54
N GLY A 344 2.20 7.23 -11.35
CA GLY A 344 3.20 8.20 -10.90
C GLY A 344 2.58 9.41 -10.21
N MET A 345 1.46 9.92 -10.73
CA MET A 345 0.66 10.95 -10.08
C MET A 345 0.08 10.43 -8.76
N VAL A 346 -0.57 9.25 -8.76
CA VAL A 346 -1.13 8.64 -7.54
C VAL A 346 -0.06 8.47 -6.47
N LEU A 347 1.11 7.98 -6.86
CA LEU A 347 2.25 7.85 -5.96
C LEU A 347 2.71 9.20 -5.41
N THR A 348 2.86 10.20 -6.28
CA THR A 348 3.28 11.56 -5.90
C THR A 348 2.33 12.16 -4.86
N MET A 349 1.02 12.11 -5.11
CA MET A 349 -0.01 12.62 -4.20
C MET A 349 0.08 11.93 -2.83
N GLN A 350 0.22 10.61 -2.81
CA GLN A 350 0.29 9.85 -1.57
C GLN A 350 1.59 10.06 -0.80
N MET A 351 2.71 10.27 -1.49
CA MET A 351 4.00 10.58 -0.88
C MET A 351 4.02 11.96 -0.24
N ILE A 352 3.55 12.98 -0.97
CA ILE A 352 3.44 14.35 -0.44
C ILE A 352 2.56 14.34 0.80
N ARG A 353 1.43 13.62 0.76
CA ARG A 353 0.55 13.43 1.92
C ARG A 353 1.27 12.76 3.08
N MET A 354 1.95 11.63 2.85
CA MET A 354 2.63 10.88 3.91
C MET A 354 3.69 11.73 4.59
N PHE A 355 4.49 12.47 3.81
CA PHE A 355 5.51 13.37 4.34
C PHE A 355 4.86 14.48 5.19
N PHE A 356 3.85 15.16 4.64
CA PHE A 356 3.17 16.26 5.34
C PHE A 356 2.52 15.81 6.65
N ILE A 357 1.82 14.67 6.64
CA ILE A 357 1.19 14.11 7.85
C ILE A 357 2.23 13.71 8.88
N LEU A 358 3.34 13.09 8.48
CA LEU A 358 4.39 12.70 9.42
C LEU A 358 5.09 13.90 10.06
N THR A 359 5.33 14.97 9.29
CA THR A 359 5.89 16.22 9.84
C THR A 359 4.93 16.89 10.82
N LEU A 360 3.62 16.82 10.58
CA LEU A 360 2.60 17.40 11.45
C LEU A 360 2.17 16.48 12.61
N SER A 361 2.37 15.17 12.49
CA SER A 361 2.01 14.17 13.52
C SER A 361 2.50 14.52 14.93
N PRO A 362 3.76 14.94 15.16
CA PRO A 362 4.21 15.32 16.51
C PRO A 362 3.47 16.54 17.07
N PHE A 363 3.07 17.48 16.21
CA PHE A 363 2.29 18.64 16.64
C PHE A 363 0.90 18.22 17.14
N PHE A 364 0.24 17.32 16.40
CA PHE A 364 -1.07 16.79 16.80
C PHE A 364 -0.98 15.91 18.06
N ALA A 365 0.08 15.10 18.19
CA ALA A 365 0.27 14.29 19.39
C ALA A 365 0.44 15.12 20.66
N GLY A 366 1.13 16.28 20.58
CA GLY A 366 1.23 17.22 21.69
C GLY A 366 -0.13 17.75 22.16
N THR A 367 -1.03 18.07 21.23
CA THR A 367 -2.41 18.47 21.56
C THR A 367 -3.26 17.33 22.11
N ILE A 368 -3.02 16.08 21.70
CA ILE A 368 -3.75 14.91 22.18
C ILE A 368 -3.36 14.56 23.63
N LEU A 369 -2.07 14.67 23.98
CA LEU A 369 -1.59 14.47 25.36
C LEU A 369 -2.23 15.45 26.36
N GLN A 370 -2.53 16.68 25.92
CA GLN A 370 -3.23 17.67 26.76
C GLN A 370 -4.70 17.29 27.02
N MET A 371 -5.31 16.46 26.17
CA MET A 371 -6.68 15.95 26.39
C MET A 371 -6.74 14.76 27.34
N ASP A 372 -5.64 13.99 27.48
CA ASP A 372 -5.52 12.87 28.43
C ASP A 372 -5.13 13.32 29.85
N TYR A 373 -4.65 14.56 30.00
CA TYR A 373 -4.23 15.16 31.29
C TYR A 373 -5.26 16.10 31.94
N PRO A 374 -6.53 15.71 32.14
CA PRO A 374 -7.32 16.22 33.25
C PRO A 374 -7.78 15.06 34.15
N HIS A 375 -7.27 15.03 35.39
CA HIS A 375 -7.74 14.22 36.54
C HIS A 375 -7.04 12.91 36.90
N HIS A 376 -5.71 12.90 36.95
CA HIS A 376 -4.98 12.02 37.88
C HIS A 376 -4.05 12.79 38.84
N GLU A 377 -4.44 13.99 39.25
CA GLU A 377 -3.92 14.61 40.47
C GLU A 377 -5.09 14.94 41.42
N GLY A 378 -5.09 14.27 42.59
CA GLY A 378 -5.85 14.68 43.77
C GLY A 378 -7.10 13.86 44.10
N ASN A 379 -6.92 12.64 44.65
CA ASN A 379 -7.10 12.32 46.08
C ASN A 379 -6.98 10.82 46.33
#